data_AF-A0ABD5STI8-F1
#
_entry.id   AF-A0ABD5STI8-F1
#
_cell.length_a   1.000
_cell.length_b   1.000
_cell.length_c   1.000
_cell.angle_alpha   90.00
_cell.angle_beta   90.00
_cell.angle_gamma   90.00
#
_symmetry.space_group_name_H-M   'P 1'
#
loop_
_entity.id
_entity.type
_entity.pdbx_description
1 polymer ?
#
loop_
_entity_poly.entity_id
_entity_poly.type
_entity_poly.pdbx_seq_one_letter_code
_entity_poly.pdbx_strand_id
1 'polypeptide(L)'
;AWAVGHVAADWALEAMDHPTTHRAVFERAFEASDADIALLDGEWPVLEETLADLDCRIVSETWLREVDDRPLEVVDAVESKLGAVDDGIRFGDRLAESVTVVELPADLVSTAQGIDPDRVRAIVETNSVAFATENGGSRVGSRAAVTDTAVDSETGDDNDSSDRRNAIIAELAAVLEAKYDAVTIEDDAVVAEETAFDPALAQQVGVPEGPKFGALADGESVTVDGETISPERVTTERTRRFPI
;
A
#
# COMPACT_ATOMS: atom_id res chain seq x y z
N ALA A 1 -9.41 -1.72 -22.38
CA ALA A 1 -8.95 -0.68 -23.33
C ALA A 1 -10.03 0.38 -23.48
N TRP A 2 -9.73 1.61 -23.05
CA TRP A 2 -10.65 2.75 -23.11
C TRP A 2 -10.91 3.21 -24.55
N ALA A 3 -12.16 3.53 -24.86
CA ALA A 3 -12.52 4.19 -26.09
C ALA A 3 -12.52 5.71 -25.85
N VAL A 4 -11.68 6.44 -26.58
CA VAL A 4 -11.60 7.90 -26.49
C VAL A 4 -12.56 8.53 -27.48
N GLY A 5 -13.44 9.41 -26.98
CA GLY A 5 -14.37 10.21 -27.78
C GLY A 5 -13.73 11.49 -28.33
N HIS A 6 -14.35 12.63 -28.04
CA HIS A 6 -13.82 13.94 -28.43
C HIS A 6 -12.59 14.31 -27.58
N VAL A 7 -11.63 15.00 -28.19
CA VAL A 7 -10.44 15.54 -27.52
C VAL A 7 -10.41 17.05 -27.71
N ALA A 8 -10.40 17.79 -26.60
CA ALA A 8 -10.22 19.23 -26.59
C ALA A 8 -8.80 19.55 -26.09
N ALA A 9 -7.97 20.14 -26.95
CA ALA A 9 -6.65 20.59 -26.56
C ALA A 9 -6.73 21.92 -25.77
N ASP A 10 -5.72 22.18 -24.94
CA ASP A 10 -5.56 23.40 -24.16
C ASP A 10 -5.81 24.69 -24.97
N TRP A 11 -5.16 24.82 -26.12
CA TRP A 11 -5.30 25.98 -27.01
C TRP A 11 -6.73 26.16 -27.55
N ALA A 12 -7.48 25.06 -27.71
CA ALA A 12 -8.87 25.12 -28.18
C ALA A 12 -9.82 25.55 -27.06
N LEU A 13 -9.54 25.10 -25.82
CA LEU A 13 -10.28 25.52 -24.62
C LEU A 13 -10.02 26.99 -24.30
N GLU A 14 -8.77 27.45 -24.38
CA GLU A 14 -8.42 28.86 -24.18
C GLU A 14 -9.06 29.78 -25.23
N ALA A 15 -9.17 29.31 -26.48
CA ALA A 15 -9.82 30.06 -27.56
C ALA A 15 -11.35 30.11 -27.46
N MET A 16 -11.95 29.25 -26.62
CA MET A 16 -13.40 29.18 -26.41
C MET A 16 -13.91 30.29 -25.49
N ASP A 17 -13.05 31.14 -24.92
CA ASP A 17 -13.44 32.12 -23.89
C ASP A 17 -14.07 31.37 -22.67
N HIS A 18 -14.95 32.00 -21.89
CA HIS A 18 -15.46 31.39 -20.66
C HIS A 18 -16.30 30.10 -20.94
N PRO A 19 -15.90 28.90 -20.42
CA PRO A 19 -16.54 27.61 -20.72
C PRO A 19 -18.06 27.56 -20.49
N THR A 20 -18.53 28.23 -19.44
CA THR A 20 -19.96 28.32 -19.11
C THR A 20 -20.80 28.97 -20.22
N THR A 21 -20.20 29.85 -21.03
CA THR A 21 -20.86 30.49 -22.19
C THR A 21 -21.06 29.50 -23.34
N HIS A 22 -20.32 28.40 -23.33
CA HIS A 22 -20.27 27.41 -24.40
C HIS A 22 -20.66 26.01 -23.95
N ARG A 23 -21.43 25.89 -22.84
CA ARG A 23 -21.96 24.61 -22.31
C ARG A 23 -22.54 23.69 -23.37
N ALA A 24 -23.32 24.24 -24.31
CA ALA A 24 -23.95 23.48 -25.39
C ALA A 24 -22.95 22.76 -26.32
N VAL A 25 -21.69 23.22 -26.40
CA VAL A 25 -20.63 22.54 -27.15
C VAL A 25 -20.20 21.27 -26.44
N PHE A 26 -20.04 21.32 -25.11
CA PHE A 26 -19.71 20.15 -24.31
C PHE A 26 -20.85 19.14 -24.31
N GLU A 27 -22.10 19.57 -24.08
CA GLU A 27 -23.28 18.70 -24.17
C GLU A 27 -23.33 17.93 -25.49
N ARG A 28 -23.16 18.63 -26.61
CA ARG A 28 -23.13 17.99 -27.95
C ARG A 28 -21.95 17.03 -28.12
N ALA A 29 -20.81 17.31 -27.50
CA ALA A 29 -19.66 16.43 -27.57
C ALA A 29 -19.93 15.11 -26.82
N PHE A 30 -20.49 15.18 -25.60
CA PHE A 30 -20.88 14.00 -24.81
C PHE A 30 -21.98 13.20 -25.51
N GLU A 31 -23.05 13.86 -25.96
CA GLU A 31 -24.15 13.20 -26.72
C GLU A 31 -23.64 12.51 -27.98
N ALA A 32 -22.71 13.13 -28.71
CA ALA A 32 -22.19 12.58 -29.96
C ALA A 32 -21.21 11.42 -29.73
N SER A 33 -20.52 11.38 -28.58
CA SER A 33 -19.61 10.29 -28.24
C SER A 33 -20.22 9.20 -27.36
N ASP A 34 -21.44 9.41 -26.83
CA ASP A 34 -22.05 8.54 -25.82
C ASP A 34 -21.10 8.31 -24.63
N ALA A 35 -20.52 9.42 -24.13
CA ALA A 35 -19.50 9.38 -23.10
C ALA A 35 -20.09 9.73 -21.72
N ASP A 36 -19.71 8.96 -20.71
CA ASP A 36 -20.09 9.21 -19.30
C ASP A 36 -18.91 9.74 -18.46
N ILE A 37 -17.70 9.75 -19.03
CA ILE A 37 -16.45 10.11 -18.35
C ILE A 37 -15.75 11.25 -19.10
N ALA A 38 -15.31 12.25 -18.35
CA ALA A 38 -14.50 13.37 -18.81
C ALA A 38 -13.09 13.27 -18.21
N LEU A 39 -12.08 13.04 -19.05
CA LEU A 39 -10.69 13.12 -18.63
C LEU A 39 -10.22 14.58 -18.67
N LEU A 40 -9.73 15.09 -17.55
CA LEU A 40 -9.11 16.41 -17.47
C LEU A 40 -7.64 16.27 -17.08
N ASP A 41 -6.78 16.93 -17.85
CA ASP A 41 -5.35 17.08 -17.55
C ASP A 41 -5.09 18.52 -17.06
N GLY A 42 -4.53 18.64 -15.87
CA GLY A 42 -4.31 19.91 -15.17
C GLY A 42 -5.53 20.43 -14.40
N GLU A 43 -5.36 21.59 -13.77
CA GLU A 43 -6.39 22.26 -12.95
C GLU A 43 -7.21 23.23 -13.82
N TRP A 44 -8.50 22.97 -13.99
CA TRP A 44 -9.40 23.81 -14.78
C TRP A 44 -10.69 24.12 -14.01
N PRO A 45 -10.65 24.91 -12.92
CA PRO A 45 -11.78 25.02 -11.98
C PRO A 45 -13.12 25.41 -12.63
N VAL A 46 -13.08 26.33 -13.60
CA VAL A 46 -14.29 26.78 -14.31
C VAL A 46 -14.83 25.72 -15.27
N LEU A 47 -13.93 24.94 -15.89
CA LEU A 47 -14.33 23.84 -16.77
C LEU A 47 -14.86 22.67 -15.94
N GLU A 48 -14.20 22.35 -14.82
CA GLU A 48 -14.65 21.34 -13.86
C GLU A 48 -16.06 21.65 -13.36
N GLU A 49 -16.34 22.89 -12.96
CA GLU A 49 -17.70 23.32 -12.57
C GLU A 49 -18.70 23.17 -13.72
N THR A 50 -18.30 23.53 -14.94
CA THR A 50 -19.16 23.40 -16.14
C THR A 50 -19.46 21.94 -16.48
N LEU A 51 -18.50 21.03 -16.29
CA LEU A 51 -18.64 19.60 -16.59
C LEU A 51 -19.37 18.84 -15.48
N ALA A 52 -19.23 19.26 -14.22
CA ALA A 52 -19.97 18.69 -13.09
C ALA A 52 -21.49 18.84 -13.27
N ASP A 53 -21.92 19.87 -14.02
CA ASP A 53 -23.32 20.10 -14.40
C ASP A 53 -23.84 19.19 -15.54
N LEU A 54 -22.99 18.36 -16.16
CA LEU A 54 -23.32 17.54 -17.33
C LEU A 54 -23.54 16.05 -17.03
N ASP A 55 -23.83 15.70 -15.77
CA ASP A 55 -24.02 14.30 -15.30
C ASP A 55 -22.88 13.36 -15.72
N CYS A 56 -21.68 13.91 -15.94
CA CYS A 56 -20.49 13.16 -16.33
C CYS A 56 -19.52 13.01 -15.15
N ARG A 57 -18.74 11.94 -15.16
CA ARG A 57 -17.69 11.70 -14.18
C ARG A 57 -16.39 12.33 -14.63
N ILE A 58 -15.88 13.30 -13.88
CA ILE A 58 -14.57 13.90 -14.12
C ILE A 58 -13.48 13.00 -13.51
N VAL A 59 -12.45 12.68 -14.27
CA VAL A 59 -11.32 11.84 -13.84
C VAL A 59 -9.98 12.45 -14.27
N SER A 60 -8.92 12.10 -13.54
CA SER A 60 -7.54 12.50 -13.85
C SER A 60 -6.83 11.49 -14.77
N GLU A 61 -5.69 11.87 -15.34
CA GLU A 61 -4.81 10.92 -16.05
C GLU A 61 -4.33 9.78 -15.14
N THR A 62 -4.07 10.10 -13.87
CA THR A 62 -3.70 9.11 -12.86
C THR A 62 -4.82 8.09 -12.70
N TRP A 63 -6.07 8.54 -12.59
CA TRP A 63 -7.22 7.65 -12.48
C TRP A 63 -7.27 6.65 -13.64
N LEU A 64 -7.14 7.11 -14.89
CA LEU A 64 -7.16 6.22 -16.06
C LEU A 64 -6.03 5.18 -16.02
N ARG A 65 -4.82 5.61 -15.63
CA ARG A 65 -3.66 4.73 -15.58
C ARG A 65 -3.81 3.65 -14.51
N GLU A 66 -4.35 4.01 -13.36
CA GLU A 66 -4.49 3.10 -12.21
C GLU A 66 -5.70 2.17 -12.34
N VAL A 67 -6.79 2.63 -12.94
CA VAL A 67 -7.99 1.81 -13.20
C VAL A 67 -7.77 0.83 -14.36
N ASP A 68 -6.98 1.23 -15.37
CA ASP A 68 -6.65 0.43 -16.55
C ASP A 68 -7.87 -0.28 -17.19
N ASP A 69 -8.00 -1.60 -17.12
CA ASP A 69 -9.07 -2.38 -17.73
C ASP A 69 -10.13 -2.89 -16.73
N ARG A 70 -10.13 -2.35 -15.51
CA ARG A 70 -11.06 -2.78 -14.45
C ARG A 70 -12.51 -2.41 -14.80
N PRO A 71 -13.49 -3.27 -14.45
CA PRO A 71 -14.90 -2.92 -14.57
C PRO A 71 -15.26 -1.71 -13.70
N LEU A 72 -16.00 -0.74 -14.25
CA LEU A 72 -16.38 0.49 -13.55
C LEU A 72 -17.16 0.21 -12.25
N GLU A 73 -18.02 -0.80 -12.24
CA GLU A 73 -18.78 -1.19 -11.04
C GLU A 73 -17.86 -1.57 -9.87
N VAL A 74 -16.73 -2.22 -10.16
CA VAL A 74 -15.72 -2.59 -9.15
C VAL A 74 -14.96 -1.35 -8.68
N VAL A 75 -14.65 -0.44 -9.60
CA VAL A 75 -13.98 0.82 -9.27
C VAL A 75 -14.85 1.67 -8.36
N ASP A 76 -16.14 1.80 -8.68
CA ASP A 76 -17.11 2.52 -7.85
C ASP A 76 -17.25 1.87 -6.46
N ALA A 77 -17.29 0.54 -6.39
CA ALA A 77 -17.35 -0.18 -5.13
C ALA A 77 -16.09 0.02 -4.27
N VAL A 78 -14.90 0.04 -4.90
CA VAL A 78 -13.64 0.32 -4.23
C VAL A 78 -13.62 1.76 -3.74
N GLU A 79 -13.93 2.74 -4.58
CA GLU A 79 -13.83 4.14 -4.20
C GLU A 79 -14.85 4.52 -3.13
N SER A 80 -16.05 3.93 -3.17
CA SER A 80 -17.06 4.11 -2.12
C SER A 80 -16.60 3.58 -0.75
N LYS A 81 -15.81 2.51 -0.70
CA LYS A 81 -15.42 1.84 0.56
C LYS A 81 -14.02 2.22 1.06
N LEU A 82 -13.09 2.49 0.15
CA LEU A 82 -11.67 2.67 0.43
C LEU A 82 -11.20 4.13 0.27
N GLY A 83 -11.77 4.87 -0.69
CA GLY A 83 -11.41 6.26 -1.02
C GLY A 83 -11.16 6.45 -2.53
N ALA A 84 -11.04 7.70 -3.00
CA ALA A 84 -10.85 7.95 -4.43
C ALA A 84 -9.46 7.49 -4.91
N VAL A 85 -9.34 7.11 -6.18
CA VAL A 85 -8.02 6.76 -6.77
C VAL A 85 -7.03 7.92 -6.68
N ASP A 86 -7.53 9.15 -6.82
CA ASP A 86 -6.74 10.37 -6.68
C ASP A 86 -6.22 10.60 -5.25
N ASP A 87 -6.87 10.01 -4.24
CA ASP A 87 -6.41 10.03 -2.83
C ASP A 87 -5.29 9.00 -2.57
N GLY A 88 -4.88 8.24 -3.59
CA GLY A 88 -3.83 7.23 -3.47
C GLY A 88 -4.33 5.80 -3.39
N ILE A 89 -5.56 5.50 -3.84
CA ILE A 89 -5.97 4.10 -3.99
C ILE A 89 -5.31 3.48 -5.22
N ARG A 90 -4.79 2.26 -5.08
CA ARG A 90 -4.15 1.49 -6.14
C ARG A 90 -4.84 0.15 -6.30
N PHE A 91 -4.98 -0.33 -7.53
CA PHE A 91 -5.59 -1.63 -7.80
C PHE A 91 -4.54 -2.74 -7.73
N GLY A 92 -4.89 -3.83 -7.06
CA GLY A 92 -4.08 -5.05 -6.98
C GLY A 92 -4.51 -6.07 -8.03
N ASP A 93 -3.88 -7.24 -8.05
CA ASP A 93 -4.04 -8.26 -9.10
C ASP A 93 -5.37 -9.02 -9.01
N ARG A 94 -6.07 -8.94 -7.88
CA ARG A 94 -7.33 -9.68 -7.71
C ARG A 94 -8.46 -8.98 -8.45
N LEU A 95 -9.23 -9.79 -9.16
CA LEU A 95 -10.50 -9.39 -9.75
C LEU A 95 -11.62 -9.92 -8.86
N ALA A 96 -12.65 -9.10 -8.64
CA ALA A 96 -13.83 -9.47 -7.87
C ALA A 96 -15.03 -8.69 -8.39
N GLU A 97 -16.23 -9.27 -8.25
CA GLU A 97 -17.49 -8.56 -8.50
C GLU A 97 -17.91 -7.74 -7.27
N SER A 98 -17.48 -8.17 -6.08
CA SER A 98 -17.73 -7.52 -4.80
C SER A 98 -16.44 -7.47 -3.97
N VAL A 99 -16.28 -6.37 -3.23
CA VAL A 99 -15.10 -6.14 -2.38
C VAL A 99 -15.50 -5.84 -0.94
N THR A 100 -14.67 -6.28 -0.01
CA THR A 100 -14.75 -5.91 1.42
C THR A 100 -13.44 -5.30 1.86
N VAL A 101 -13.49 -4.31 2.77
CA VAL A 101 -12.28 -3.62 3.23
C VAL A 101 -11.81 -4.23 4.54
N VAL A 102 -10.53 -4.61 4.57
CA VAL A 102 -9.84 -5.12 5.75
C VAL A 102 -8.77 -4.13 6.21
N GLU A 103 -8.59 -4.06 7.53
CA GLU A 103 -7.50 -3.31 8.15
C GLU A 103 -6.27 -4.20 8.30
N LEU A 104 -5.14 -3.74 7.77
CA LEU A 104 -3.83 -4.36 7.89
C LEU A 104 -3.10 -3.81 9.13
N PRO A 105 -2.33 -4.65 9.85
CA PRO A 105 -1.52 -4.19 10.97
C PRO A 105 -0.50 -3.12 10.56
N ALA A 106 -0.79 -1.84 10.88
CA ALA A 106 -0.02 -0.70 10.37
C ALA A 106 1.47 -0.74 10.76
N ASP A 107 1.77 -1.13 12.00
CA ASP A 107 3.16 -1.23 12.49
C ASP A 107 3.93 -2.36 11.80
N LEU A 108 3.26 -3.48 11.50
CA LEU A 108 3.86 -4.59 10.74
C LEU A 108 4.16 -4.15 9.31
N VAL A 109 3.17 -3.54 8.64
CA VAL A 109 3.30 -3.02 7.27
C VAL A 109 4.43 -2.00 7.19
N SER A 110 4.47 -1.04 8.12
CA SER A 110 5.51 -0.01 8.14
C SER A 110 6.90 -0.60 8.40
N THR A 111 7.01 -1.56 9.32
CA THR A 111 8.28 -2.23 9.63
C THR A 111 8.77 -3.06 8.46
N ALA A 112 7.89 -3.85 7.83
CA ALA A 112 8.22 -4.64 6.65
C ALA A 112 8.64 -3.74 5.47
N GLN A 113 7.96 -2.61 5.25
CA GLN A 113 8.36 -1.65 4.21
C GLN A 113 9.73 -1.03 4.48
N GLY A 114 10.13 -0.89 5.74
CA GLY A 114 11.47 -0.43 6.11
C GLY A 114 12.57 -1.45 5.80
N ILE A 115 12.21 -2.71 5.54
CA ILE A 115 13.13 -3.80 5.18
C ILE A 115 13.14 -3.96 3.66
N ASP A 116 11.97 -4.16 3.04
CA ASP A 116 11.81 -4.40 1.61
C ASP A 116 10.48 -3.79 1.11
N PRO A 117 10.48 -2.52 0.68
CA PRO A 117 9.25 -1.83 0.26
C PRO A 117 8.65 -2.42 -1.02
N ASP A 118 9.48 -2.86 -1.96
CA ASP A 118 9.04 -3.43 -3.23
C ASP A 118 8.35 -4.78 -3.00
N ARG A 119 8.92 -5.63 -2.14
CA ARG A 119 8.31 -6.91 -1.77
C ARG A 119 7.00 -6.73 -1.02
N VAL A 120 6.91 -5.78 -0.09
CA VAL A 120 5.64 -5.48 0.61
C VAL A 120 4.56 -5.03 -0.37
N ARG A 121 4.92 -4.17 -1.32
CA ARG A 121 3.99 -3.73 -2.37
C ARG A 121 3.46 -4.92 -3.18
N ALA A 122 4.35 -5.78 -3.66
CA ALA A 122 3.98 -6.97 -4.43
C ALA A 122 3.06 -7.93 -3.64
N ILE A 123 3.32 -8.12 -2.34
CA ILE A 123 2.47 -8.95 -1.45
C ILE A 123 1.04 -8.41 -1.40
N VAL A 124 0.88 -7.10 -1.20
CA VAL A 124 -0.46 -6.49 -1.09
C VAL A 124 -1.14 -6.42 -2.45
N GLU A 125 -0.42 -6.09 -3.53
CA GLU A 125 -0.94 -6.15 -4.90
C GLU A 125 -1.47 -7.54 -5.24
N THR A 126 -0.70 -8.60 -4.97
CA THR A 126 -1.08 -9.99 -5.29
C THR A 126 -2.33 -10.47 -4.53
N ASN A 127 -2.57 -9.95 -3.33
CA ASN A 127 -3.60 -10.44 -2.42
C ASN A 127 -4.84 -9.54 -2.30
N SER A 128 -4.85 -8.38 -2.96
CA SER A 128 -5.96 -7.42 -2.88
C SER A 128 -6.54 -7.09 -4.25
N VAL A 129 -7.79 -6.63 -4.23
CA VAL A 129 -8.44 -6.00 -5.39
C VAL A 129 -7.99 -4.56 -5.49
N ALA A 130 -7.88 -3.88 -4.35
CA ALA A 130 -7.28 -2.56 -4.24
C ALA A 130 -6.68 -2.35 -2.85
N PHE A 131 -5.80 -1.38 -2.71
CA PHE A 131 -5.20 -1.01 -1.43
C PHE A 131 -4.96 0.49 -1.34
N ALA A 132 -5.05 1.00 -0.12
CA ALA A 132 -4.70 2.38 0.16
C ALA A 132 -3.19 2.53 0.15
N THR A 133 -2.73 3.70 -0.30
CA THR A 133 -1.33 4.10 -0.19
C THR A 133 -1.19 5.37 0.64
N GLU A 134 0.03 5.62 1.08
CA GLU A 134 0.46 6.82 1.78
C GLU A 134 1.61 7.49 1.00
N ASN A 135 1.91 8.75 1.34
CA ASN A 135 2.98 9.53 0.72
C ASN A 135 2.86 9.59 -0.80
N GLY A 136 1.66 9.93 -1.29
CA GLY A 136 1.40 10.17 -2.71
C GLY A 136 1.56 8.92 -3.59
N GLY A 137 1.17 7.74 -3.12
CA GLY A 137 1.25 6.50 -3.92
C GLY A 137 2.43 5.60 -3.62
N SER A 138 3.43 6.10 -2.88
CA SER A 138 4.75 5.44 -2.76
C SER A 138 4.82 4.36 -1.68
N ARG A 139 3.99 4.44 -0.64
CA ARG A 139 3.98 3.48 0.48
C ARG A 139 2.64 2.78 0.59
N VAL A 140 2.66 1.50 0.90
CA VAL A 140 1.42 0.75 1.19
C VAL A 140 0.85 1.25 2.51
N GLY A 141 -0.45 1.55 2.53
CA GLY A 141 -1.19 1.96 3.73
C GLY A 141 -1.75 0.78 4.52
N SER A 142 -2.58 1.07 5.52
CA SER A 142 -3.13 0.06 6.43
C SER A 142 -4.48 -0.52 6.00
N ARG A 143 -4.97 -0.23 4.78
CA ARG A 143 -6.31 -0.65 4.35
C ARG A 143 -6.25 -1.30 2.98
N ALA A 144 -6.93 -2.43 2.82
CA ALA A 144 -7.02 -3.14 1.55
C ALA A 144 -8.45 -3.60 1.29
N ALA A 145 -8.91 -3.47 0.04
CA ALA A 145 -10.10 -4.10 -0.46
C ALA A 145 -9.75 -5.51 -0.97
N VAL A 146 -10.36 -6.54 -0.39
CA VAL A 146 -10.20 -7.95 -0.76
C VAL A 146 -11.51 -8.49 -1.34
N THR A 147 -11.44 -9.66 -1.97
CA THR A 147 -12.60 -10.34 -2.56
C THR A 147 -13.66 -10.62 -1.50
N ASP A 148 -14.90 -10.23 -1.78
CA ASP A 148 -16.07 -10.52 -0.95
C ASP A 148 -16.77 -11.73 -1.54
N THR A 149 -16.16 -12.92 -1.46
CA THR A 149 -16.84 -14.12 -1.96
C THR A 149 -16.72 -15.30 -0.99
N ALA A 150 -17.80 -15.50 -0.25
CA ALA A 150 -18.24 -16.83 0.17
C ALA A 150 -18.96 -17.48 -1.02
N VAL A 151 -18.26 -18.17 -1.91
CA VAL A 151 -18.90 -19.04 -2.92
C VAL A 151 -18.54 -20.49 -2.65
N ASP A 152 -19.54 -21.20 -2.15
CA ASP A 152 -19.81 -22.64 -2.36
C ASP A 152 -18.61 -23.58 -2.30
N SER A 153 -17.80 -23.48 -1.25
CA SER A 153 -17.08 -24.66 -0.79
C SER A 153 -18.10 -25.54 -0.05
N GLU A 154 -18.36 -26.75 -0.57
CA GLU A 154 -19.18 -27.78 0.10
C GLU A 154 -18.63 -28.18 1.50
N THR A 155 -17.51 -27.59 1.90
CA THR A 155 -16.99 -27.50 3.26
C THR A 155 -17.23 -26.08 3.78
N GLY A 156 -18.27 -25.91 4.61
CA GLY A 156 -18.66 -24.63 5.20
C GLY A 156 -17.66 -24.08 6.21
N ASP A 157 -16.55 -23.53 5.74
CA ASP A 157 -15.79 -22.52 6.47
C ASP A 157 -16.09 -21.16 5.82
N ASP A 158 -16.87 -20.35 6.52
CA ASP A 158 -16.98 -18.92 6.27
C ASP A 158 -15.58 -18.30 6.37
N ASN A 159 -15.24 -17.40 5.43
CA ASN A 159 -14.35 -16.23 5.61
C ASN A 159 -13.07 -16.09 4.73
N ASP A 160 -13.22 -16.13 3.39
CA ASP A 160 -12.16 -15.77 2.40
C ASP A 160 -11.53 -14.39 2.67
N SER A 161 -12.28 -13.42 3.21
CA SER A 161 -11.74 -12.09 3.52
C SER A 161 -10.69 -12.10 4.65
N SER A 162 -10.93 -12.92 5.69
CA SER A 162 -9.92 -13.15 6.72
C SER A 162 -8.78 -14.01 6.22
N ASP A 163 -9.03 -14.97 5.33
CA ASP A 163 -7.96 -15.75 4.71
C ASP A 163 -7.00 -14.87 3.91
N ARG A 164 -7.52 -13.90 3.15
CA ARG A 164 -6.70 -12.93 2.41
C ARG A 164 -5.90 -12.02 3.32
N ARG A 165 -6.54 -11.52 4.38
CA ARG A 165 -5.85 -10.73 5.40
C ARG A 165 -4.72 -11.53 6.07
N ASN A 166 -5.00 -12.78 6.43
CA ASN A 166 -4.04 -13.68 7.06
C ASN A 166 -2.89 -14.04 6.10
N ALA A 167 -3.18 -14.23 4.81
CA ALA A 167 -2.15 -14.43 3.78
C ALA A 167 -1.21 -13.22 3.68
N ILE A 168 -1.76 -12.00 3.64
CA ILE A 168 -0.95 -10.77 3.67
C ILE A 168 -0.09 -10.72 4.94
N ILE A 169 -0.66 -10.98 6.12
CA ILE A 169 0.08 -10.98 7.40
C ILE A 169 1.22 -12.01 7.38
N ALA A 170 0.95 -13.23 6.88
CA ALA A 170 1.95 -14.28 6.81
C ALA A 170 3.10 -13.93 5.87
N GLU A 171 2.80 -13.37 4.70
CA GLU A 171 3.82 -12.93 3.76
C GLU A 171 4.62 -11.73 4.28
N LEU A 172 3.98 -10.79 4.99
CA LEU A 172 4.68 -9.69 5.66
C LEU A 172 5.61 -10.20 6.78
N ALA A 173 5.19 -11.20 7.56
CA ALA A 173 6.04 -11.85 8.56
C ALA A 173 7.30 -12.46 7.91
N ALA A 174 7.16 -13.08 6.72
CA ALA A 174 8.29 -13.59 5.95
C ALA A 174 9.24 -12.50 5.41
N VAL A 175 8.80 -11.23 5.31
CA VAL A 175 9.69 -10.11 5.02
C VAL A 175 10.55 -9.77 6.25
N LEU A 176 9.98 -9.86 7.46
CA LEU A 176 10.71 -9.59 8.69
C LEU A 176 11.86 -10.59 8.93
N GLU A 177 11.71 -11.85 8.50
CA GLU A 177 12.76 -12.87 8.59
C GLU A 177 14.09 -12.48 7.91
N ALA A 178 14.08 -11.49 7.01
CA ALA A 178 15.31 -10.97 6.41
C ALA A 178 16.16 -10.13 7.39
N LYS A 179 15.59 -9.69 8.51
CA LYS A 179 16.23 -8.80 9.49
C LYS A 179 16.24 -9.34 10.91
N TYR A 180 15.19 -10.05 11.31
CA TYR A 180 15.03 -10.59 12.66
C TYR A 180 15.53 -12.03 12.73
N ASP A 181 16.02 -12.45 13.90
CA ASP A 181 16.59 -13.78 14.11
C ASP A 181 15.51 -14.87 14.11
N ALA A 182 14.32 -14.53 14.62
CA ALA A 182 13.15 -15.39 14.60
C ALA A 182 11.88 -14.56 14.42
N VAL A 183 10.93 -15.07 13.65
CA VAL A 183 9.59 -14.47 13.47
C VAL A 183 8.55 -15.57 13.64
N THR A 184 7.57 -15.33 14.52
CA THR A 184 6.46 -16.26 14.77
C THR A 184 5.13 -15.52 14.67
N ILE A 185 4.12 -16.17 14.11
CA ILE A 185 2.75 -15.64 14.07
C ILE A 185 1.98 -16.32 15.20
N GLU A 186 1.53 -15.52 16.17
CA GLU A 186 0.62 -15.91 17.24
C GLU A 186 -0.82 -15.52 16.88
N ASP A 187 -1.79 -15.92 17.70
CA ASP A 187 -3.22 -15.65 17.46
C ASP A 187 -3.56 -14.14 17.43
N ASP A 188 -2.79 -13.30 18.15
CA ASP A 188 -3.04 -11.87 18.34
C ASP A 188 -1.89 -10.97 17.86
N ALA A 189 -0.75 -11.52 17.42
CA ALA A 189 0.39 -10.74 16.98
C ALA A 189 1.37 -11.50 16.09
N VAL A 190 2.10 -10.76 15.26
CA VAL A 190 3.40 -11.21 14.73
C VAL A 190 4.48 -10.82 15.73
N VAL A 191 5.30 -11.78 16.16
CA VAL A 191 6.37 -11.62 17.14
C VAL A 191 7.70 -11.79 16.44
N ALA A 192 8.55 -10.77 16.51
CA ALA A 192 9.88 -10.78 15.92
C ALA A 192 10.95 -10.58 17.00
N GLU A 193 11.96 -11.45 17.00
CA GLU A 193 13.03 -11.47 17.97
C GLU A 193 14.35 -11.05 17.30
N GLU A 194 15.10 -10.17 17.96
CA GLU A 194 16.45 -9.78 17.53
C GLU A 194 17.41 -9.82 18.71
N THR A 195 18.62 -10.31 18.44
CA THR A 195 19.76 -10.25 19.35
C THR A 195 20.60 -9.05 18.96
N ALA A 196 20.63 -8.05 19.82
CA ALA A 196 21.34 -6.80 19.55
C ALA A 196 22.46 -6.59 20.56
N PHE A 197 23.58 -6.06 20.09
CA PHE A 197 24.67 -5.62 20.96
C PHE A 197 24.18 -4.57 21.98
N ASP A 198 24.55 -4.75 23.25
CA ASP A 198 24.26 -3.86 24.36
C ASP A 198 25.54 -3.16 24.84
N PRO A 199 25.70 -1.86 24.52
CA PRO A 199 26.82 -1.03 24.98
C PRO A 199 27.07 -1.07 26.49
N ALA A 200 25.99 -1.14 27.30
CA ALA A 200 26.10 -1.12 28.73
C ALA A 200 26.62 -2.46 29.28
N LEU A 201 26.25 -3.58 28.65
CA LEU A 201 26.81 -4.90 29.00
C LEU A 201 28.29 -4.96 28.63
N ALA A 202 28.67 -4.45 27.46
CA ALA A 202 30.08 -4.39 27.03
C ALA A 202 30.96 -3.58 27.99
N GLN A 203 30.49 -2.41 28.44
CA GLN A 203 31.21 -1.61 29.43
C GLN A 203 31.31 -2.31 30.80
N GLN A 204 30.26 -3.01 31.23
CA GLN A 204 30.25 -3.76 32.50
C GLN A 204 31.28 -4.89 32.52
N VAL A 205 31.52 -5.55 31.39
CA VAL A 205 32.56 -6.58 31.24
C VAL A 205 33.93 -6.00 30.87
N GLY A 206 34.09 -4.68 30.95
CA GLY A 206 35.38 -3.99 30.83
C GLY A 206 35.84 -3.72 29.40
N VAL A 207 34.96 -3.84 28.39
CA VAL A 207 35.32 -3.53 27.00
C VAL A 207 35.30 -2.01 26.79
N PRO A 208 36.43 -1.38 26.46
CA PRO A 208 36.46 0.05 26.16
C PRO A 208 35.86 0.34 24.78
N GLU A 209 35.27 1.53 24.63
CA GLU A 209 34.82 2.02 23.32
C GLU A 209 36.00 2.08 22.33
N GLY A 210 35.81 1.56 21.13
CA GLY A 210 36.85 1.48 20.11
C GLY A 210 36.72 0.25 19.20
N PRO A 211 37.79 -0.13 18.48
CA PRO A 211 37.72 -1.23 17.50
C PRO A 211 37.24 -2.57 18.07
N LYS A 212 37.60 -2.90 19.32
CA LYS A 212 37.13 -4.14 19.99
C LYS A 212 35.63 -4.12 20.27
N PHE A 213 35.07 -2.94 20.49
CA PHE A 213 33.66 -2.73 20.71
C PHE A 213 32.87 -2.92 19.41
N GLY A 214 33.39 -2.38 18.30
CA GLY A 214 32.85 -2.65 16.96
C GLY A 214 32.89 -4.13 16.61
N ALA A 215 34.01 -4.80 16.84
CA ALA A 215 34.14 -6.24 16.61
C ALA A 215 33.08 -7.06 17.38
N LEU A 216 32.83 -6.76 18.66
CA LEU A 216 31.74 -7.40 19.42
C LEU A 216 30.36 -7.08 18.86
N ALA A 217 30.13 -5.86 18.39
CA ALA A 217 28.88 -5.47 17.75
C ALA A 217 28.67 -6.19 16.40
N ASP A 218 29.76 -6.55 15.71
CA ASP A 218 29.76 -7.31 14.45
C ASP A 218 29.72 -8.84 14.67
N GLY A 219 29.60 -9.30 15.93
CA GLY A 219 29.52 -10.73 16.26
C GLY A 219 30.89 -11.43 16.36
N GLU A 220 31.98 -10.67 16.50
CA GLU A 220 33.32 -11.21 16.66
C GLU A 220 33.75 -11.20 18.14
N SER A 221 34.33 -12.31 18.61
CA SER A 221 34.91 -12.39 19.96
C SER A 221 36.18 -11.55 20.08
N VAL A 222 36.39 -10.91 21.23
CA VAL A 222 37.57 -10.05 21.49
C VAL A 222 38.24 -10.39 22.81
N THR A 223 39.54 -10.14 22.90
CA THR A 223 40.30 -10.31 24.15
C THR A 223 40.57 -8.97 24.82
N VAL A 224 40.18 -8.82 26.08
CA VAL A 224 40.45 -7.65 26.93
C VAL A 224 41.12 -8.13 28.20
N ASP A 225 42.28 -7.54 28.55
CA ASP A 225 43.05 -7.86 29.75
C ASP A 225 43.33 -9.37 29.98
N GLY A 226 43.43 -10.14 28.90
CA GLY A 226 43.70 -11.58 28.92
C GLY A 226 42.46 -12.47 29.02
N GLU A 227 41.25 -11.90 29.17
CA GLU A 227 39.98 -12.62 29.11
C GLU A 227 39.37 -12.50 27.71
N THR A 228 38.83 -13.61 27.18
CA THR A 228 38.07 -13.59 25.93
C THR A 228 36.60 -13.32 26.23
N ILE A 229 36.08 -12.24 25.65
CA ILE A 229 34.68 -11.85 25.73
C ILE A 229 34.03 -12.26 24.41
N SER A 230 32.99 -13.08 24.51
CA SER A 230 32.18 -13.47 23.37
C SER A 230 31.02 -12.48 23.15
N PRO A 231 30.51 -12.33 21.92
CA PRO A 231 29.41 -11.43 21.61
C PRO A 231 28.17 -11.70 22.45
N GLU A 232 27.86 -12.97 22.73
CA GLU A 232 26.66 -13.39 23.46
C GLU A 232 26.65 -12.89 24.91
N ARG A 233 27.82 -12.56 25.48
CA ARG A 233 27.94 -11.96 26.82
C ARG A 233 27.55 -10.48 26.87
N VAL A 234 27.52 -9.83 25.71
CA VAL A 234 27.31 -8.38 25.59
C VAL A 234 26.15 -8.04 24.65
N THR A 235 25.35 -9.03 24.28
CA THR A 235 24.11 -8.84 23.54
C THR A 235 22.90 -8.96 24.46
N THR A 236 21.79 -8.35 24.05
CA THR A 236 20.50 -8.47 24.71
C THR A 236 19.45 -8.90 23.67
N GLU A 237 18.57 -9.80 24.09
CA GLU A 237 17.42 -10.23 23.29
C GLU A 237 16.33 -9.15 23.37
N ARG A 238 15.80 -8.76 22.22
CA ARG A 238 14.69 -7.83 22.11
C ARG A 238 13.57 -8.48 21.32
N THR A 239 12.37 -8.44 21.90
CA THR A 239 11.16 -8.91 21.25
C THR A 239 10.32 -7.72 20.83
N ARG A 240 9.91 -7.69 19.56
CA ARG A 240 8.93 -6.76 19.01
C ARG A 240 7.64 -7.51 18.71
N ARG A 241 6.50 -6.94 19.11
CA ARG A 241 5.17 -7.50 18.86
C ARG A 241 4.38 -6.54 17.98
N PHE A 242 3.78 -7.07 16.93
CA PHE A 242 2.91 -6.35 15.99
C PHE A 242 1.50 -6.92 16.09
N PRO A 243 0.54 -6.23 16.73
CA PRO A 243 -0.83 -6.74 16.93
C PRO A 243 -1.57 -7.00 15.62
N ILE A 244 -2.38 -8.07 15.54
CA ILE A 244 -3.18 -8.44 14.35
C ILE A 244 -4.68 -8.49 14.61
#